data_AF-A0A820MIG4-F1
#
_entry.id   AF-A0A820MIG4-F1
#
_cell.length_a   1.000
_cell.length_b   1.000
_cell.length_c   1.000
_cell.angle_alpha   90.00
_cell.angle_beta   90.00
_cell.angle_gamma   90.00
#
_symmetry.space_group_name_H-M   'P 1'
#
loop_
_entity.id
_entity.type
_entity.pdbx_description
1 polymer ?
#
loop_
_entity_poly.entity_id
_entity_poly.type
_entity_poly.pdbx_seq_one_letter_code
_entity_poly.pdbx_strand_id
1 'polypeptide(L)'
;LLCLGSCTDAYANQKLPTTSVGGPTAFVFWYDLAIYSGTTQMVYYATSGTAPNRITGFEFYTTSSTYPSNYYHFQILFYENLPNIVEYVYFEISDGGSLATIGVQ
;
A
#
# COMPACT_ATOMS: atom_id res chain seq x y z
N LEU A 1 8.62 8.88 6.65
CA LEU A 1 7.81 7.74 7.09
C LEU A 1 6.47 8.30 7.51
N LEU A 2 5.40 7.95 6.81
CA LEU A 2 4.04 8.26 7.24
C LEU A 2 3.51 7.05 8.01
N CYS A 3 3.08 7.24 9.26
CA CYS A 3 2.44 6.21 10.07
C CYS A 3 0.99 6.63 10.29
N LEU A 4 0.05 5.69 10.20
CA LEU A 4 -1.38 5.95 10.41
C LEU A 4 -1.75 5.91 11.91
N GLY A 5 -0.81 5.44 12.75
CA GLY A 5 -0.82 5.49 14.21
C GLY A 5 0.57 5.80 14.77
N SER A 6 1.03 5.03 15.76
CA SER A 6 2.36 5.21 16.37
C SER A 6 3.49 4.74 15.44
N CYS A 7 4.49 5.58 15.19
CA CYS A 7 5.69 5.15 14.45
C CYS A 7 6.61 4.31 15.36
N THR A 8 7.22 3.27 14.80
CA THR A 8 8.29 2.51 15.46
C THR A 8 9.58 2.59 14.65
N ASP A 9 10.73 2.60 15.32
CA ASP A 9 12.04 2.39 14.68
C ASP A 9 12.40 0.90 14.62
N ALA A 10 11.48 0.02 15.05
CA ALA A 10 11.61 -1.41 14.87
C ALA A 10 11.36 -1.71 13.39
N TYR A 11 12.20 -2.54 12.79
CA TYR A 11 12.25 -2.88 11.36
C TYR A 11 12.88 -1.81 10.46
N ALA A 12 13.60 -2.28 9.43
CA ALA A 12 14.43 -1.47 8.52
C ALA A 12 13.61 -0.65 7.50
N ASN A 13 12.49 -0.06 7.92
CA ASN A 13 11.70 0.83 7.10
C ASN A 13 12.56 2.02 6.66
N GLN A 14 12.85 2.06 5.36
CA GLN A 14 13.70 3.10 4.80
C GLN A 14 12.90 4.39 4.70
N LYS A 15 13.51 5.50 5.10
CA LYS A 15 12.92 6.82 4.85
C LYS A 15 12.92 7.06 3.35
N LEU A 16 11.78 7.49 2.81
CA LEU A 16 11.69 8.02 1.46
C LEU A 16 12.19 9.49 1.46
N PRO A 17 12.87 9.95 0.40
CA PRO A 17 13.29 9.16 -0.76
C PRO A 17 14.47 8.23 -0.45
N THR A 18 14.49 7.06 -1.08
CA THR A 18 15.59 6.09 -1.05
C THR A 18 16.23 5.95 -2.44
N THR A 19 17.54 5.73 -2.48
CA THR A 19 18.28 5.42 -3.72
C THR A 19 18.19 3.96 -4.13
N SER A 20 17.64 3.09 -3.27
CA SER A 20 17.48 1.65 -3.54
C SER A 20 16.37 1.34 -4.54
N VAL A 21 15.47 2.30 -4.79
CA VAL A 21 14.38 2.18 -5.77
C VAL A 21 14.48 3.36 -6.73
N GLY A 22 14.50 3.08 -8.02
CA GLY A 22 14.66 4.09 -9.07
C GLY A 22 13.33 4.61 -9.60
N GLY A 23 13.28 5.90 -9.93
CA GLY A 23 12.15 6.54 -10.60
C GLY A 23 10.95 6.82 -9.68
N PRO A 24 9.88 7.43 -10.25
CA PRO A 24 8.67 7.76 -9.52
C PRO A 24 8.03 6.49 -8.93
N THR A 25 7.92 6.42 -7.61
CA THR A 25 7.44 5.22 -6.92
C THR A 25 6.38 5.57 -5.89
N ALA A 26 5.30 4.79 -5.86
CA ALA A 26 4.23 4.87 -4.87
C ALA A 26 4.26 3.64 -3.95
N PHE A 27 4.53 3.86 -2.67
CA PHE A 27 4.52 2.85 -1.62
C PHE A 27 3.23 3.00 -0.80
N VAL A 28 2.18 2.30 -1.20
CA VAL A 28 0.89 2.31 -0.47
C VAL A 28 1.03 1.64 0.90
N PHE A 29 1.80 0.55 0.99
CA PHE A 29 2.08 -0.15 2.24
C PHE A 29 3.27 -1.10 2.03
N TRP A 30 4.49 -0.56 2.03
CA TRP A 30 5.68 -1.38 1.81
C TRP A 30 6.11 -2.09 3.09
N TYR A 31 5.86 -3.39 3.14
CA TYR A 31 6.22 -4.29 4.23
C TYR A 31 6.28 -5.73 3.69
N ASP A 32 6.66 -6.69 4.53
CA ASP A 32 6.69 -8.12 4.19
C ASP A 32 5.28 -8.73 4.20
N LEU A 33 4.43 -8.26 3.28
CA LEU A 33 3.05 -8.72 3.09
C LEU A 33 3.00 -10.17 2.61
N ALA A 34 1.98 -10.90 3.06
CA ALA A 34 1.77 -12.30 2.73
C ALA A 34 0.30 -12.58 2.36
N ILE A 35 0.14 -13.57 1.49
CA ILE A 35 -1.12 -14.22 1.13
C ILE A 35 -0.94 -15.72 1.36
N TYR A 36 -1.75 -16.29 2.26
CA TYR A 36 -1.66 -17.71 2.60
C TYR A 36 -2.71 -18.54 1.84
N SER A 37 -2.30 -19.72 1.38
CA SER A 37 -3.19 -20.69 0.74
C SER A 37 -4.35 -21.08 1.66
N GLY A 38 -5.56 -21.17 1.10
CA GLY A 38 -6.78 -21.52 1.85
C GLY A 38 -7.40 -20.36 2.62
N THR A 39 -6.95 -19.13 2.40
CA THR A 39 -7.54 -17.90 2.99
C THR A 39 -8.27 -17.09 1.92
N THR A 40 -8.99 -16.05 2.35
CA THR A 40 -9.63 -15.05 1.46
C THR A 40 -8.70 -13.89 1.08
N GLN A 41 -7.42 -13.96 1.43
CA GLN A 41 -6.43 -12.93 1.13
C GLN A 41 -6.12 -12.91 -0.37
N MET A 42 -6.09 -11.73 -0.98
CA MET A 42 -5.70 -11.54 -2.38
C MET A 42 -5.45 -10.07 -2.74
N VAL A 43 -4.99 -9.85 -3.98
CA VAL A 43 -4.91 -8.52 -4.59
C VAL A 43 -5.84 -8.47 -5.80
N TYR A 44 -6.78 -7.53 -5.79
CA TYR A 44 -7.62 -7.22 -6.94
C TYR A 44 -7.05 -6.03 -7.70
N TYR A 45 -7.33 -5.98 -9.00
CA TYR A 45 -7.14 -4.78 -9.79
C TYR A 45 -8.34 -4.55 -10.70
N ALA A 46 -8.67 -3.29 -10.95
CA ALA A 46 -9.71 -2.92 -11.89
C ALA A 46 -9.39 -1.56 -12.51
N THR A 47 -9.89 -1.35 -13.72
CA THR A 47 -9.97 -0.01 -14.33
C THR A 47 -11.43 0.32 -14.59
N SER A 48 -11.89 1.47 -14.10
CA SER A 48 -13.25 1.96 -14.28
C SER A 48 -13.26 3.27 -15.04
N GLY A 49 -14.44 3.66 -15.55
CA GLY A 49 -14.62 4.87 -16.33
C GLY A 49 -14.30 4.71 -17.81
N THR A 50 -14.30 5.83 -18.53
CA THR A 50 -14.03 5.90 -19.97
C THR A 50 -12.99 6.98 -20.23
N ALA A 51 -12.13 6.76 -21.24
CA ALA A 51 -11.09 7.74 -21.57
C ALA A 51 -11.72 9.11 -21.91
N PRO A 52 -11.10 10.23 -21.47
CA PRO A 52 -9.82 10.35 -20.76
C PRO A 52 -9.94 10.35 -19.21
N ASN A 53 -11.03 9.84 -18.64
CA ASN A 53 -11.35 9.89 -17.21
C ASN A 53 -11.42 8.49 -16.58
N ARG A 54 -10.41 7.65 -16.81
CA ARG A 54 -10.32 6.33 -16.17
C ARG A 54 -9.65 6.41 -14.80
N ILE A 55 -10.01 5.47 -13.93
CA ILE A 55 -9.35 5.23 -12.65
C ILE A 55 -8.87 3.79 -12.66
N THR A 56 -7.57 3.57 -12.41
CA THR A 56 -7.00 2.24 -12.21
C THR A 56 -6.70 2.06 -10.73
N GLY A 57 -7.30 1.04 -10.11
CA GLY A 57 -7.16 0.74 -8.69
C GLY A 57 -6.58 -0.64 -8.45
N PHE A 58 -5.79 -0.77 -7.39
CA PHE A 58 -5.35 -2.05 -6.83
C PHE A 58 -5.79 -2.12 -5.38
N GLU A 59 -6.49 -3.18 -5.00
CA GLU A 59 -7.03 -3.38 -3.66
C GLU A 59 -6.44 -4.65 -3.04
N PHE A 60 -5.98 -4.53 -1.80
CA PHE A 60 -5.19 -5.54 -1.12
C PHE A 60 -5.97 -6.05 0.09
N TYR A 61 -6.07 -7.37 0.18
CA TYR A 61 -6.56 -8.12 1.35
C TYR A 61 -5.41 -9.04 1.76
N THR A 62 -4.59 -8.63 2.73
CA THR A 62 -3.33 -9.32 3.03
C THR A 62 -3.07 -9.40 4.54
N THR A 63 -1.99 -10.10 4.89
CA THR A 63 -1.43 -10.15 6.25
C THR A 63 0.07 -9.92 6.21
N SER A 64 0.77 -10.06 7.33
CA SER A 64 2.23 -10.06 7.42
C SER A 64 2.78 -11.48 7.44
N SER A 65 3.90 -11.69 6.75
CA SER A 65 4.69 -12.92 6.87
C SER A 65 5.26 -13.13 8.28
N THR A 66 5.52 -12.04 9.01
CA THR A 66 6.06 -12.04 10.37
C THR A 66 4.95 -12.08 11.43
N TYR A 67 3.81 -11.43 11.15
CA TYR A 67 2.65 -11.36 12.04
C TYR A 67 1.36 -11.82 11.34
N PRO A 68 1.13 -13.14 11.18
CA PRO A 68 0.00 -13.66 10.41
C PRO A 68 -1.39 -13.35 11.00
N SER A 69 -1.46 -12.87 12.26
CA SER A 69 -2.70 -12.41 12.88
C SER A 69 -3.09 -10.99 12.48
N ASN A 70 -2.18 -10.22 11.86
CA ASN A 70 -2.50 -8.90 11.35
C ASN A 70 -3.37 -9.03 10.10
N TYR A 71 -4.23 -8.05 9.90
CA TYR A 71 -5.05 -7.92 8.71
C TYR A 71 -4.86 -6.53 8.12
N TYR A 72 -4.65 -6.50 6.81
CA TYR A 72 -4.44 -5.28 6.05
C TYR A 72 -5.40 -5.26 4.87
N HIS A 73 -6.27 -4.26 4.87
CA HIS A 73 -7.20 -3.93 3.80
C HIS A 73 -7.01 -2.48 3.39
N PHE A 74 -6.47 -2.29 2.19
CA PHE A 74 -6.16 -0.97 1.65
C PHE A 74 -6.18 -0.98 0.12
N GLN A 75 -6.21 0.20 -0.47
CA GLN A 75 -6.29 0.41 -1.90
C GLN A 75 -5.39 1.57 -2.33
N ILE A 76 -4.87 1.47 -3.55
CA ILE A 76 -4.16 2.54 -4.27
C ILE A 76 -4.90 2.85 -5.56
N LEU A 77 -5.13 4.13 -5.85
CA LEU A 77 -5.85 4.61 -7.04
C LEU A 77 -4.97 5.56 -7.85
N PHE A 78 -4.99 5.36 -9.17
CA PHE A 78 -4.37 6.22 -10.17
C PHE A 78 -5.43 6.81 -11.10
N TYR A 79 -5.34 8.12 -11.34
CA TYR A 79 -6.33 8.88 -12.10
C TYR A 79 -5.75 9.33 -13.45
N GLU A 80 -6.39 8.93 -14.55
CA GLU A 80 -5.93 9.31 -15.90
C GLU A 80 -5.98 10.82 -16.14
N ASN A 81 -7.02 11.48 -15.61
CA ASN A 81 -7.24 12.92 -15.79
C ASN A 81 -6.56 13.80 -14.72
N LEU A 82 -5.94 13.19 -13.70
CA LEU A 82 -5.21 13.89 -12.64
C LEU A 82 -3.78 13.32 -12.56
N PRO A 83 -2.91 13.67 -13.53
CA PRO A 83 -1.53 13.19 -13.53
C PRO A 83 -0.79 13.67 -12.27
N ASN A 84 0.13 12.85 -11.79
CA ASN A 84 0.93 13.08 -10.57
C ASN A 84 0.16 13.03 -9.24
N ILE A 85 -1.12 12.65 -9.26
CA ILE A 85 -1.88 12.33 -8.06
C ILE A 85 -2.00 10.81 -7.94
N VAL A 86 -1.72 10.32 -6.74
CA VAL A 86 -2.01 8.96 -6.30
C VAL A 86 -2.79 9.05 -5.00
N GLU A 87 -3.83 8.24 -4.86
CA GLU A 87 -4.64 8.19 -3.65
C GLU A 87 -4.45 6.85 -2.96
N TYR A 88 -4.24 6.91 -1.64
CA TYR A 88 -4.18 5.74 -0.77
C TYR A 88 -5.41 5.74 0.13
N VAL A 89 -6.14 4.63 0.13
CA VAL A 89 -7.30 4.41 0.98
C VAL A 89 -6.99 3.26 1.92
N TYR A 90 -7.07 3.50 3.22
CA TYR A 90 -6.86 2.47 4.25
C TYR A 90 -8.18 2.17 4.92
N PHE A 91 -8.68 0.95 4.74
CA PHE A 91 -9.92 0.49 5.35
C PHE A 91 -9.67 -0.15 6.72
N GLU A 92 -8.67 -1.04 6.80
CA GLU A 92 -8.26 -1.68 8.05
C GLU A 92 -6.77 -1.96 8.04
N ILE A 93 -6.07 -1.52 9.10
CA ILE A 93 -4.63 -1.72 9.27
C ILE A 93 -4.38 -2.06 10.74
N SER A 94 -4.22 -3.36 11.05
CA SER A 94 -4.19 -3.83 12.45
C SER A 94 -3.09 -3.19 13.32
N ASP A 95 -1.97 -2.78 12.73
CA ASP A 95 -0.81 -2.22 13.44
C ASP A 95 -0.65 -0.70 13.27
N GLY A 96 -1.66 -0.03 12.69
CA GLY A 96 -1.61 1.42 12.39
C GLY A 96 -0.52 1.82 11.39
N GLY A 97 0.02 0.88 10.60
CA GLY A 97 1.08 1.14 9.62
C GLY A 97 2.45 1.36 10.25
N SER A 98 2.60 1.03 11.54
CA SER A 98 3.85 1.17 12.28
C SER A 98 5.01 0.32 11.73
N LEU A 99 4.68 -0.71 10.96
CA LEU A 99 5.62 -1.66 10.37
C LEU A 99 5.94 -1.38 8.90
N ALA A 100 5.25 -0.44 8.25
CA ALA A 100 5.35 -0.23 6.81
C ALA A 100 6.02 1.10 6.44
N THR A 101 6.68 1.13 5.28
CA THR A 101 7.06 2.37 4.60
C THR A 101 5.92 2.82 3.69
N ILE A 102 5.40 4.02 3.95
CA ILE A 102 4.29 4.61 3.20
C ILE A 102 4.74 5.96 2.62
N GLY A 103 4.46 6.19 1.33
CA GLY A 103 4.66 7.49 0.68
C GLY A 103 5.03 7.37 -0.80
N VAL A 104 5.45 8.50 -1.38
CA VAL A 104 5.90 8.61 -2.77
C VAL A 104 7.32 9.19 -2.86
N GLN A 105 8.04 8.87 -3.93
CA GLN A 105 9.31 9.52 -4.31
C GLN A 105 9.41 9.70 -5.82
#